data_AF-A0A2V9LMB8-F1
#
_entry.id   AF-A0A2V9LMB8-F1
#
_cell.length_a   1.000
_cell.length_b   1.000
_cell.length_c   1.000
_cell.angle_alpha   90.00
_cell.angle_beta   90.00
_cell.angle_gamma   90.00
#
_symmetry.space_group_name_H-M   'P 1'
#
loop_
_entity.id
_entity.type
_entity.pdbx_description
1 polymer ?
#
loop_
_entity_poly.entity_id
_entity_poly.type
_entity_poly.pdbx_seq_one_letter_code
_entity_poly.pdbx_strand_id
1 'polypeptide(L)'
;MRVQEMLAVAGALAVLGTCACSEEPKPTASAPGMPAATAPSPAAAAKDVWVSETTGREYRVRQGPGHFYAEWSNMSGAFLAHGAYIRSECKRQGNKWVGESRSHLPCVEGNLPPGQYSNWCDVVTKIKFDEVTPTRISGSGEGLKRFDCQKCQVLETNWKPFVWIPKR
;
A
#
# COMPACT_ATOMS: atom_id res chain seq x y z
N MET A 1 45.71 3.18 -16.94
CA MET A 1 45.97 1.99 -17.78
C MET A 1 44.98 2.08 -18.95
N ARG A 2 45.34 2.57 -20.16
CA ARG A 2 46.03 1.87 -21.27
C ARG A 2 45.71 0.37 -21.27
N VAL A 3 45.24 -0.32 -22.31
CA VAL A 3 44.99 -0.11 -23.74
C VAL A 3 44.22 -1.38 -24.21
N GLN A 4 43.36 -1.26 -25.24
CA GLN A 4 42.91 -2.23 -26.29
C GLN A 4 42.90 -3.78 -26.01
N GLU A 5 41.99 -4.60 -26.53
CA GLU A 5 41.80 -4.87 -27.96
C GLU A 5 40.48 -5.59 -28.30
N MET A 6 40.06 -5.37 -29.55
CA MET A 6 39.03 -6.09 -30.28
C MET A 6 39.53 -7.46 -30.75
N LEU A 7 38.62 -8.41 -30.96
CA LEU A 7 38.73 -9.33 -32.10
C LEU A 7 37.37 -9.91 -32.49
N ALA A 8 36.97 -9.59 -33.72
CA ALA A 8 35.88 -10.22 -34.44
C ALA A 8 36.41 -11.47 -35.15
N VAL A 9 35.59 -12.52 -35.25
CA VAL A 9 35.77 -13.57 -36.25
C VAL A 9 34.40 -13.92 -36.83
N ALA A 10 34.26 -13.66 -38.13
CA ALA A 10 33.21 -14.20 -38.98
C ALA A 10 33.71 -15.49 -39.63
N GLY A 11 32.82 -16.45 -39.86
CA GLY A 11 33.12 -17.64 -40.64
C GLY A 11 31.87 -18.48 -40.87
N ALA A 12 31.30 -18.37 -42.07
CA ALA A 12 30.23 -19.22 -42.57
C ALA A 12 30.81 -20.41 -43.34
N LEU A 13 30.22 -21.60 -43.17
CA LEU A 13 30.33 -22.71 -44.12
C LEU A 13 29.05 -23.55 -44.07
N ALA A 14 28.45 -23.75 -45.24
CA ALA A 14 27.25 -24.52 -45.47
C ALA A 14 27.60 -25.98 -45.80
N VAL A 15 26.79 -26.94 -45.35
CA VAL A 15 26.70 -28.30 -45.94
C VAL A 15 25.22 -28.75 -45.93
N LEU A 16 24.76 -29.19 -47.11
CA LEU A 16 23.49 -29.87 -47.38
C LEU A 16 23.57 -31.35 -46.98
N GLY A 17 22.47 -31.97 -46.54
CA GLY A 17 22.34 -33.43 -46.65
C GLY A 17 21.41 -34.17 -45.67
N THR A 18 20.28 -34.63 -46.23
CA THR A 18 19.58 -35.92 -46.00
C THR A 18 18.91 -36.29 -44.66
N CYS A 19 17.59 -36.52 -44.79
CA CYS A 19 16.76 -37.67 -44.39
C CYS A 19 16.99 -38.45 -43.08
N ALA A 20 15.86 -38.56 -42.36
CA ALA A 20 15.32 -39.74 -41.66
C ALA A 20 16.06 -40.30 -40.43
N CYS A 21 15.42 -40.19 -39.27
CA CYS A 21 14.83 -41.31 -38.52
C CYS A 21 14.48 -40.84 -37.09
N SER A 22 13.30 -41.25 -36.61
CA SER A 22 12.86 -41.08 -35.23
C SER A 22 13.68 -41.95 -34.28
N GLU A 23 14.22 -41.37 -33.22
CA GLU A 23 14.60 -42.09 -32.01
C GLU A 23 14.18 -41.27 -30.78
N GLU A 24 13.33 -41.88 -29.96
CA GLU A 24 12.94 -41.41 -28.62
C GLU A 24 13.90 -42.03 -27.59
N PRO A 25 14.54 -41.23 -26.71
CA PRO A 25 15.20 -41.78 -25.54
C PRO A 25 14.32 -41.70 -24.28
N LYS A 26 14.08 -42.86 -23.69
CA LYS A 26 13.53 -43.10 -22.33
C LYS A 26 14.51 -42.55 -21.24
N PRO A 27 14.03 -42.35 -19.99
CA PRO A 27 14.59 -41.44 -18.99
C PRO A 27 15.71 -42.09 -18.17
N THR A 28 16.71 -41.29 -17.74
CA THR A 28 17.50 -41.60 -16.54
C THR A 28 18.04 -40.33 -15.85
N ALA A 29 17.62 -40.19 -14.59
CA ALA A 29 18.32 -39.67 -13.41
C ALA A 29 19.04 -38.30 -13.41
N SER A 30 18.50 -37.44 -12.56
CA SER A 30 19.17 -36.75 -11.44
C SER A 30 20.32 -35.79 -11.75
N ALA A 31 19.96 -34.52 -11.92
CA ALA A 31 20.84 -33.39 -11.64
C ALA A 31 20.67 -32.89 -10.18
N PRO A 32 21.72 -32.36 -9.53
CA PRO A 32 21.72 -31.97 -8.12
C PRO A 32 20.84 -30.75 -7.86
N GLY A 33 20.28 -30.69 -6.65
CA GLY A 33 19.28 -29.72 -6.20
C GLY A 33 19.59 -28.27 -6.58
N MET A 34 18.72 -27.71 -7.43
CA MET A 34 18.47 -26.27 -7.43
C MET A 34 17.76 -25.95 -6.10
N PRO A 35 18.14 -24.89 -5.37
CA PRO A 35 17.34 -24.44 -4.25
C PRO A 35 15.95 -24.13 -4.79
N ALA A 36 14.96 -24.91 -4.32
CA ALA A 36 13.56 -24.63 -4.56
C ALA A 36 13.36 -23.14 -4.26
N ALA A 37 12.91 -22.40 -5.27
CA ALA A 37 12.46 -21.04 -5.08
C ALA A 37 11.49 -21.07 -3.89
N THR A 38 11.92 -20.47 -2.78
CA THR A 38 11.16 -20.40 -1.55
C THR A 38 9.78 -19.91 -1.94
N ALA A 39 8.78 -20.80 -1.90
CA ALA A 39 7.40 -20.39 -1.98
C ALA A 39 7.23 -19.22 -1.01
N PRO A 40 6.52 -18.13 -1.38
CA PRO A 40 6.36 -17.00 -0.48
C PRO A 40 5.90 -17.55 0.86
N SER A 41 6.77 -17.43 1.86
CA SER A 41 6.46 -17.79 3.23
C SER A 41 5.17 -17.03 3.57
N PRO A 42 4.18 -17.63 4.23
CA PRO A 42 3.04 -16.91 4.76
C PRO A 42 3.58 -16.04 5.90
N ALA A 43 4.25 -14.94 5.53
CA ALA A 43 4.80 -13.95 6.41
C ALA A 43 3.61 -13.23 7.04
N ALA A 44 3.07 -13.86 8.08
CA ALA A 44 1.93 -13.48 8.88
C ALA A 44 0.66 -13.23 8.04
N ALA A 45 -0.44 -13.87 8.44
CA ALA A 45 -1.72 -13.19 8.32
C ALA A 45 -1.58 -11.90 9.15
N ALA A 46 -1.09 -10.82 8.54
CA ALA A 46 -1.07 -9.51 9.14
C ALA A 46 -2.51 -9.27 9.58
N LYS A 47 -2.73 -8.97 10.86
CA LYS A 47 -4.08 -8.71 11.33
C LYS A 47 -4.64 -7.61 10.44
N ASP A 48 -5.73 -7.90 9.75
CA ASP A 48 -6.26 -6.95 8.78
C ASP A 48 -6.78 -5.70 9.49
N VAL A 49 -7.19 -5.81 10.77
CA VAL A 49 -7.75 -4.70 11.54
C VAL A 49 -6.76 -4.17 12.58
N TRP A 50 -6.57 -2.86 12.55
CA TRP A 50 -5.67 -2.09 13.42
C TRP A 50 -6.46 -1.03 14.18
N VAL A 51 -6.17 -0.82 15.46
CA VAL A 51 -6.82 0.19 16.30
C VAL A 51 -5.88 1.36 16.50
N SER A 52 -6.33 2.57 16.22
CA SER A 52 -5.60 3.79 16.55
C SER A 52 -5.65 4.06 18.05
N GLU A 53 -4.49 4.08 18.70
CA GLU A 53 -4.40 4.42 20.13
C GLU A 53 -4.82 5.88 20.39
N THR A 54 -4.67 6.77 19.41
CA THR A 54 -5.03 8.18 19.52
C THR A 54 -6.53 8.46 19.37
N THR A 55 -7.28 7.62 18.65
CA THR A 55 -8.67 7.93 18.28
C THR A 55 -9.67 6.80 18.56
N GLY A 56 -9.20 5.60 18.89
CA GLY A 56 -10.03 4.40 19.01
C GLY A 56 -10.61 3.90 17.69
N ARG A 57 -10.33 4.56 16.56
CA ARG A 57 -10.80 4.16 15.23
C ARG A 57 -10.09 2.88 14.78
N GLU A 58 -10.85 2.02 14.12
CA GLU A 58 -10.34 0.78 13.54
C GLU A 58 -10.06 0.97 12.06
N TYR A 59 -8.95 0.44 11.58
CA TYR A 59 -8.52 0.53 10.19
C TYR A 59 -8.29 -0.85 9.63
N ARG A 60 -8.90 -1.15 8.49
CA ARG A 60 -8.51 -2.29 7.66
C ARG A 60 -7.25 -1.92 6.89
N VAL A 61 -6.17 -2.65 7.08
CA VAL A 61 -4.87 -2.42 6.45
C VAL A 61 -4.56 -3.54 5.48
N ARG A 62 -4.12 -3.18 4.26
CA ARG A 62 -3.63 -4.14 3.27
C ARG A 62 -2.28 -3.67 2.75
N GLN A 63 -1.34 -4.60 2.68
CA GLN A 63 -0.01 -4.35 2.11
C GLN A 63 0.15 -5.18 0.84
N GLY A 64 0.58 -4.53 -0.24
CA GLY A 64 0.91 -5.18 -1.49
C GLY A 64 2.27 -4.73 -2.01
N PRO A 65 2.74 -5.27 -3.14
CA PRO A 65 4.00 -4.85 -3.75
C PRO A 65 4.01 -3.33 -3.99
N GLY A 66 4.86 -2.62 -3.24
CA GLY A 66 5.02 -1.17 -3.35
C GLY A 66 3.83 -0.31 -2.92
N HIS A 67 2.76 -0.91 -2.37
CA HIS A 67 1.55 -0.20 -1.96
C HIS A 67 1.12 -0.55 -0.53
N PHE A 68 0.65 0.47 0.19
CA PHE A 68 0.06 0.35 1.52
C PHE A 68 -1.30 1.03 1.53
N TYR A 69 -2.33 0.29 1.93
CA TYR A 69 -3.72 0.74 1.97
C TYR A 69 -4.25 0.71 3.40
N ALA A 70 -5.01 1.72 3.79
CA ALA A 70 -5.75 1.74 5.06
C ALA A 70 -7.15 2.32 4.86
N GLU A 71 -8.18 1.75 5.49
CA GLU A 71 -9.55 2.24 5.44
C GLU A 71 -10.19 2.21 6.82
N TRP A 72 -10.83 3.30 7.25
CA TRP A 72 -11.56 3.34 8.52
C TRP A 72 -12.78 2.40 8.46
N SER A 73 -12.81 1.38 9.33
CA SER A 73 -13.73 0.25 9.24
C SER A 73 -14.85 0.21 10.29
N ASN A 74 -14.77 0.97 11.38
CA ASN A 74 -15.79 1.00 12.44
C ASN A 74 -16.58 2.32 12.48
N MET A 75 -16.84 2.93 11.33
CA MET A 75 -17.80 4.05 11.24
C MET A 75 -19.21 3.60 11.65
N SER A 76 -19.97 4.51 12.27
CA SER A 76 -21.37 4.25 12.60
C SER A 76 -22.23 4.11 11.35
N GLY A 77 -23.34 3.37 11.46
CA GLY A 77 -24.29 3.19 10.35
C GLY A 77 -24.86 4.50 9.82
N ALA A 78 -25.06 5.50 10.69
CA ALA A 78 -25.50 6.82 10.28
C ALA A 78 -24.52 7.49 9.30
N PHE A 79 -23.21 7.37 9.55
CA PHE A 79 -22.20 7.95 8.67
C PHE A 79 -22.13 7.19 7.35
N LEU A 80 -22.17 5.86 7.40
CA LEU A 80 -22.16 5.02 6.21
C LEU A 80 -23.38 5.24 5.31
N ALA A 81 -24.55 5.53 5.89
CA ALA A 81 -25.77 5.85 5.14
C ALA A 81 -25.64 7.13 4.28
N HIS A 82 -24.72 8.02 4.65
CA HIS A 82 -24.36 9.21 3.88
C HIS A 82 -23.09 9.02 3.03
N GLY A 83 -22.62 7.78 2.87
CA GLY A 83 -21.44 7.47 2.04
C GLY A 83 -20.12 7.88 2.69
N ALA A 84 -20.06 8.05 4.01
CA ALA A 84 -18.84 8.44 4.69
C ALA A 84 -17.71 7.43 4.49
N TYR A 85 -16.49 7.93 4.29
CA TYR A 85 -15.28 7.10 4.24
C TYR A 85 -14.04 7.88 4.65
N ILE A 86 -13.00 7.15 5.06
CA ILE A 86 -11.61 7.60 5.03
C ILE A 86 -10.79 6.45 4.46
N ARG A 87 -10.06 6.71 3.36
CA ARG A 87 -9.21 5.74 2.66
C ARG A 87 -7.85 6.35 2.40
N SER A 88 -6.81 5.64 2.76
CA SER A 88 -5.43 6.04 2.55
C SER A 88 -4.76 5.12 1.54
N GLU A 89 -4.05 5.72 0.59
CA GLU A 89 -3.22 5.02 -0.38
C GLU A 89 -1.82 5.59 -0.35
N CYS A 90 -0.84 4.72 -0.07
CA CYS A 90 0.55 5.11 0.09
C CYS A 90 1.45 4.25 -0.81
N LYS A 91 2.54 4.89 -1.28
CA LYS A 91 3.62 4.22 -1.99
C LYS A 91 4.87 4.19 -1.15
N ARG A 92 5.73 3.19 -1.40
CA ARG A 92 7.01 3.08 -0.71
C ARG A 92 7.95 4.22 -1.15
N GLN A 93 8.51 4.94 -0.19
CA GLN A 93 9.55 5.95 -0.40
C GLN A 93 10.69 5.70 0.60
N GLY A 94 11.75 5.04 0.14
CA GLY A 94 12.81 4.52 1.00
C GLY A 94 12.24 3.54 2.04
N ASN A 95 12.41 3.87 3.32
CA ASN A 95 11.94 3.04 4.42
C ASN A 95 10.52 3.38 4.89
N LYS A 96 9.87 4.36 4.28
CA LYS A 96 8.56 4.88 4.69
C LYS A 96 7.50 4.60 3.66
N TRP A 97 6.24 4.69 4.09
CA TRP A 97 5.09 4.75 3.19
C TRP A 97 4.56 6.17 3.19
N VAL A 98 4.41 6.78 2.02
CA VAL A 98 3.95 8.18 1.89
C VAL A 98 2.84 8.24 0.85
N GLY A 99 1.80 9.00 1.16
CA GLY A 99 0.66 9.14 0.25
C GLY A 99 -0.40 10.09 0.77
N GLU A 100 -1.64 9.80 0.38
CA GLU A 100 -2.80 10.64 0.64
C GLU A 100 -3.90 9.84 1.32
N SER A 101 -4.68 10.53 2.13
CA SER A 101 -5.96 10.06 2.65
C SER A 101 -7.08 10.86 2.00
N ARG A 102 -8.01 10.16 1.34
CA ARG A 102 -9.24 10.73 0.80
C ARG A 102 -10.35 10.43 1.78
N SER A 103 -11.20 11.42 2.02
CA SER A 103 -12.28 11.30 2.98
C SER A 103 -13.52 12.00 2.49
N HIS A 104 -14.69 11.40 2.74
CA HIS A 104 -15.99 12.05 2.66
C HIS A 104 -16.58 12.03 4.05
N LEU A 105 -16.69 13.20 4.68
CA LEU A 105 -17.05 13.31 6.10
C LEU A 105 -18.00 14.48 6.33
N PRO A 106 -18.83 14.42 7.38
CA PRO A 106 -19.66 15.54 7.74
C PRO A 106 -18.81 16.69 8.29
N CYS A 107 -19.19 17.91 7.93
CA CYS A 107 -18.68 19.15 8.53
C CYS A 107 -19.76 19.74 9.43
N VAL A 108 -19.40 20.04 10.68
CA VAL A 108 -20.30 20.62 11.67
C VAL A 108 -19.79 22.00 12.04
N GLU A 109 -20.59 23.02 11.82
CA GLU A 109 -20.36 24.33 12.42
C GLU A 109 -20.85 24.35 13.87
N GLY A 110 -20.15 25.09 14.73
CA GLY A 110 -20.33 25.01 16.20
C GLY A 110 -21.72 25.37 16.74
N ASN A 111 -22.61 25.92 15.90
CA ASN A 111 -23.96 26.33 16.31
C ASN A 111 -25.06 25.33 15.92
N LEU A 112 -24.72 24.20 15.29
CA LEU A 112 -25.71 23.21 14.89
C LEU A 112 -26.08 22.25 16.05
N PRO A 113 -27.37 21.87 16.17
CA PRO A 113 -27.80 20.79 17.06
C PRO A 113 -27.02 19.49 16.81
N PRO A 114 -26.84 18.62 17.83
CA PRO A 114 -26.22 17.32 17.65
C PRO A 114 -26.91 16.51 16.55
N GLY A 115 -26.12 15.93 15.64
CA GLY A 115 -26.62 15.16 14.51
C GLY A 115 -27.01 15.98 13.28
N GLN A 116 -26.89 17.31 13.33
CA GLN A 116 -26.97 18.16 12.15
C GLN A 116 -25.58 18.47 11.58
N TYR A 117 -25.52 18.54 10.25
CA TYR A 117 -24.30 18.77 9.50
C TYR A 117 -24.51 19.96 8.57
N SER A 118 -23.56 20.89 8.53
CA SER A 118 -23.61 22.03 7.61
C SER A 118 -23.41 21.57 6.17
N ASN A 119 -22.51 20.61 5.97
CA ASN A 119 -22.18 20.06 4.67
C ASN A 119 -21.53 18.66 4.81
N TRP A 120 -21.43 17.95 3.69
CA TRP A 120 -20.64 16.74 3.54
C TRP A 120 -19.49 17.04 2.57
N CYS A 121 -18.26 16.90 3.03
CA CYS A 121 -17.09 17.39 2.31
C CYS A 121 -16.15 16.26 1.93
N ASP A 122 -15.73 16.28 0.66
CA ASP A 122 -14.60 15.50 0.18
C ASP A 122 -13.29 16.25 0.45
N VAL A 123 -12.39 15.61 1.19
CA VAL A 123 -11.12 16.21 1.62
C VAL A 123 -9.99 15.23 1.37
N VAL A 124 -8.88 15.75 0.84
CA VAL A 124 -7.62 15.04 0.68
C VAL A 124 -6.60 15.60 1.67
N THR A 125 -6.00 14.74 2.48
CA THR A 125 -4.92 15.08 3.42
C THR A 125 -3.69 14.22 3.18
N LYS A 126 -2.50 14.70 3.53
CA LYS A 126 -1.28 13.88 3.43
C LYS A 126 -1.15 12.94 4.62
N ILE A 127 -0.56 11.78 4.38
CA ILE A 127 -0.27 10.78 5.41
C ILE A 127 1.07 10.11 5.13
N LYS A 128 1.77 9.74 6.20
CA LYS A 128 2.96 8.91 6.13
C LYS A 128 2.94 7.86 7.24
N PHE A 129 3.43 6.67 6.93
CA PHE A 129 3.73 5.62 7.89
C PHE A 129 5.25 5.50 7.98
N ASP A 130 5.78 5.86 9.14
CA ASP A 130 7.22 5.85 9.42
C ASP A 130 7.70 4.44 9.79
N GLU A 131 6.88 3.67 10.49
CA GLU A 131 7.18 2.30 10.90
C GLU A 131 5.94 1.41 10.71
N VAL A 132 6.15 0.22 10.14
CA VAL A 132 5.10 -0.79 9.94
C VAL A 132 5.69 -2.15 10.32
N THR A 133 5.29 -2.66 11.48
CA THR A 133 5.71 -3.97 12.02
C THR A 133 4.48 -4.83 12.31
N PRO A 134 4.64 -6.14 12.60
CA PRO A 134 3.51 -7.00 12.97
C PRO A 134 2.76 -6.57 14.24
N THR A 135 3.37 -5.77 15.12
CA THR A 135 2.82 -5.39 16.43
C THR A 135 2.51 -3.91 16.57
N ARG A 136 2.99 -3.07 15.64
CA ARG A 136 2.87 -1.60 15.73
C ARG A 136 2.99 -0.96 14.36
N ILE A 137 2.10 -0.01 14.08
CA ILE A 137 2.21 0.92 12.97
C ILE A 137 2.31 2.33 13.56
N SER A 138 3.29 3.12 13.13
CA SER A 138 3.43 4.51 13.57
C SER A 138 3.65 5.43 12.38
N GLY A 139 3.26 6.69 12.53
CA GLY A 139 3.34 7.66 11.44
C GLY A 139 2.83 9.03 11.83
N SER A 140 2.51 9.83 10.81
CA SER A 140 1.84 11.10 10.99
C SER A 140 0.86 11.35 9.84
N GLY A 141 -0.19 12.11 10.11
CA GLY A 141 -1.14 12.58 9.10
C GLY A 141 -1.44 14.05 9.28
N GLU A 142 -1.83 14.72 8.20
CA GLU A 142 -2.36 16.07 8.26
C GLU A 142 -3.77 16.03 8.87
N GLY A 143 -3.90 16.65 10.05
CA GLY A 143 -5.18 17.01 10.63
C GLY A 143 -5.65 18.38 10.13
N LEU A 144 -6.96 18.57 10.05
CA LEU A 144 -7.56 19.85 9.72
C LEU A 144 -7.53 20.74 10.98
N LYS A 145 -6.83 21.88 10.91
CA LYS A 145 -6.78 22.87 11.99
C LYS A 145 -7.80 23.98 11.76
N ARG A 146 -7.93 24.45 10.53
CA ARG A 146 -8.99 25.37 10.09
C ARG A 146 -9.60 24.87 8.79
N PHE A 147 -10.93 24.87 8.73
CA PHE A 147 -11.70 24.37 7.60
C PHE A 147 -12.95 25.23 7.41
N ASP A 148 -13.26 25.60 6.17
CA ASP A 148 -14.49 26.28 5.77
C ASP A 148 -15.53 25.23 5.39
N CYS A 149 -16.51 24.98 6.27
CA CYS A 149 -17.56 23.98 6.04
C CYS A 149 -18.48 24.34 4.87
N GLN A 150 -18.71 25.63 4.61
CA GLN A 150 -19.60 26.08 3.54
C GLN A 150 -18.98 25.82 2.17
N LYS A 151 -17.66 26.03 2.05
CA LYS A 151 -16.92 25.85 0.79
C LYS A 151 -16.21 24.51 0.67
N CYS A 152 -16.29 23.66 1.71
CA CYS A 152 -15.48 22.45 1.84
C CYS A 152 -13.99 22.70 1.59
N GLN A 153 -13.45 23.78 2.15
CA GLN A 153 -12.09 24.23 1.87
C GLN A 153 -11.18 24.08 3.10
N VAL A 154 -10.05 23.41 2.91
CA VAL A 154 -8.98 23.36 3.89
C VAL A 154 -8.27 24.71 3.93
N LEU A 155 -8.29 25.37 5.09
CA LEU A 155 -7.64 26.67 5.29
C LEU A 155 -6.28 26.52 5.99
N GLU A 156 -6.17 25.54 6.89
CA GLU A 156 -4.93 25.26 7.62
C GLU A 156 -4.90 23.79 8.04
N THR A 157 -3.76 23.13 7.81
CA THR A 157 -3.48 21.77 8.29
C THR A 157 -2.37 21.77 9.33
N ASN A 158 -2.31 20.71 10.13
CA ASN A 158 -1.15 20.42 10.96
C ASN A 158 -0.85 18.93 10.99
N TRP A 159 0.45 18.58 11.00
CA TRP A 159 0.86 17.20 11.16
C TRP A 159 0.63 16.74 12.59
N LYS A 160 -0.04 15.60 12.75
CA LYS A 160 -0.24 14.94 14.04
C LYS A 160 0.32 13.52 13.99
N PRO A 161 1.07 13.09 15.01
CA PRO A 161 1.53 11.71 15.09
C PRO A 161 0.36 10.77 15.39
N PHE A 162 0.47 9.53 14.95
CA PHE A 162 -0.45 8.46 15.34
C PHE A 162 0.30 7.14 15.57
N VAL A 163 -0.34 6.28 16.36
CA VAL A 163 0.09 4.90 16.57
C VAL A 163 -1.12 4.00 16.45
N TRP A 164 -0.97 2.92 15.69
CA TRP A 164 -1.96 1.86 15.57
C TRP A 164 -1.37 0.54 16.07
N ILE A 165 -2.20 -0.22 16.78
CA ILE A 165 -1.89 -1.56 17.28
C ILE A 165 -2.83 -2.59 16.66
N PRO A 166 -2.40 -3.85 16.46
CA PRO A 166 -3.28 -4.87 15.91
C PRO A 166 -4.48 -5.10 16.85
N LYS A 167 -5.69 -5.13 16.29
CA LYS A 167 -6.88 -5.51 17.07
C LYS A 167 -6.69 -6.95 17.57
N ARG A 168 -6.95 -7.17 18.86
CA ARG A 168 -6.81 -8.50 19.47
C ARG A 168 -8.00 -9.38 19.11
#